data_AF-A0A5S9X014-F1
#
_entry.id   AF-A0A5S9X014-F1
#
_cell.length_a   1.000
_cell.length_b   1.000
_cell.length_c   1.000
_cell.angle_alpha   90.00
_cell.angle_beta   90.00
_cell.angle_gamma   90.00
#
_symmetry.space_group_name_H-M   'P 1'
#
loop_
_entity.id
_entity.type
_entity.pdbx_description
1 polymer ?
#
loop_
_entity_poly.entity_id
_entity_poly.type
_entity_poly.pdbx_seq_one_letter_code
_entity_poly.pdbx_strand_id
1 'polypeptide(L)'
;MECWNALYELKSCTNEIVLFFLNGETKLGVDCCQAVEVITTDCWPAMLTSLGFTSDETNVLRGFCQSPNSGGSSPAPSSVKL
;
A
#
# COMPACT_ATOMS: atom_id res chain seq x y z
N MET A 1 2.81 -4.21 13.31
CA MET A 1 4.06 -3.66 12.73
C MET A 1 4.31 -2.34 13.44
N GLU A 2 5.52 -2.06 13.89
CA GLU A 2 5.82 -0.76 14.53
C GLU A 2 5.83 0.37 13.49
N CYS A 3 5.49 1.59 13.88
CA CYS A 3 5.42 2.73 12.96
C CYS A 3 6.72 2.99 12.20
N TRP A 4 7.87 2.83 12.87
CA TRP A 4 9.17 2.94 12.22
C TRP A 4 9.39 1.85 11.17
N ASN A 5 8.98 0.61 11.46
CA ASN A 5 9.11 -0.48 10.50
C ASN A 5 8.18 -0.29 9.30
N ALA A 6 6.94 0.14 9.55
CA ALA A 6 5.98 0.46 8.49
C ALA A 6 6.50 1.61 7.61
N LEU A 7 7.18 2.59 8.21
CA LEU A 7 7.81 3.68 7.48
C LEU A 7 8.96 3.19 6.58
N TYR A 8 9.80 2.26 7.06
CA TYR A 8 10.84 1.63 6.25
C TYR A 8 10.27 0.82 5.08
N GLU A 9 9.20 0.05 5.32
CA GLU A 9 8.51 -0.70 4.27
C GLU A 9 7.90 0.23 3.21
N LEU A 10 7.24 1.32 3.63
CA LEU A 10 6.72 2.35 2.73
C LEU A 10 7.84 2.97 1.87
N LYS A 11 9.02 3.15 2.46
CA LYS A 11 10.23 3.64 1.78
C LYS A 11 10.73 2.66 0.72
N SER A 12 10.65 1.36 0.99
CA SER A 12 11.05 0.29 0.07
C SER A 12 10.16 0.28 -1.18
N CYS A 13 8.85 0.44 -1.00
CA CYS A 13 7.86 0.42 -2.07
C CYS A 13 7.64 1.79 -2.75
N THR A 14 8.47 2.80 -2.46
CA THR A 14 8.34 4.15 -3.05
C THR A 14 8.36 4.11 -4.57
N ASN A 15 9.11 3.18 -5.19
CA ASN A 15 9.10 3.02 -6.65
C ASN A 15 7.74 2.57 -7.18
N GLU A 16 7.08 1.61 -6.52
CA GLU A 16 5.74 1.15 -6.88
C GLU A 16 4.72 2.27 -6.70
N ILE A 17 4.81 3.02 -5.61
CA ILE A 17 3.92 4.16 -5.31
C ILE A 17 4.07 5.26 -6.37
N VAL A 18 5.30 5.59 -6.78
CA VAL A 18 5.55 6.56 -7.84
C VAL A 18 4.97 6.09 -9.18
N LEU A 19 5.14 4.81 -9.53
CA LEU A 19 4.57 4.23 -10.75
C LEU A 19 3.04 4.22 -10.72
N PHE A 20 2.43 3.95 -9.55
CA PHE A 20 1.00 4.03 -9.34
C PHE A 20 0.46 5.42 -9.67
N PHE A 21 1.11 6.49 -9.20
CA PHE A 21 0.66 7.86 -9.47
C PHE A 21 1.02 8.36 -10.88
N LEU A 22 2.16 7.97 -11.45
CA LEU A 22 2.60 8.44 -12.78
C LEU A 22 1.91 7.71 -13.93
N ASN A 23 1.72 6.39 -13.82
CA ASN A 23 1.20 5.55 -14.90
C ASN A 23 -0.23 5.05 -14.63
N GLY A 24 -0.76 5.25 -13.43
CA GLY A 24 -2.00 4.58 -13.00
C GLY A 24 -1.81 3.08 -12.79
N GLU A 25 -0.57 2.61 -12.59
CA GLU A 25 -0.27 1.19 -12.46
C GLU A 25 -0.77 0.67 -11.11
N THR A 26 -1.85 -0.10 -11.12
CA THR A 26 -2.55 -0.56 -9.90
C THR A 26 -1.90 -1.79 -9.28
N LYS A 27 -0.59 -1.77 -9.07
CA LYS A 27 0.11 -2.89 -8.43
C LYS A 27 0.96 -2.35 -7.30
N LEU A 28 0.45 -2.55 -6.09
CA LEU A 28 1.21 -2.42 -4.86
C LEU A 28 1.35 -3.82 -4.27
N GLY A 29 2.56 -4.17 -3.84
CA GLY A 29 2.80 -5.40 -3.10
C GLY A 29 1.96 -5.50 -1.83
N VAL A 30 1.73 -6.73 -1.36
CA VAL A 30 0.99 -6.99 -0.11
C VAL A 30 1.69 -6.32 1.08
N ASP A 31 3.02 -6.37 1.13
CA ASP A 31 3.83 -5.72 2.17
C ASP A 31 3.69 -4.19 2.14
N CYS A 32 3.66 -3.60 0.94
CA CYS A 32 3.40 -2.17 0.75
C CYS A 32 2.02 -1.80 1.32
N CYS A 33 1.01 -2.60 1.01
CA CYS A 33 -0.34 -2.34 1.45
C CYS A 33 -0.51 -2.48 2.96
N GLN A 34 0.16 -3.45 3.57
CA GLN A 34 0.19 -3.60 5.02
C GLN A 34 0.91 -2.41 5.68
N ALA A 35 1.98 -1.91 5.09
CA ALA A 35 2.67 -0.72 5.57
C ALA A 35 1.79 0.54 5.48
N VAL A 36 1.09 0.74 4.35
CA VAL A 36 0.14 1.83 4.15
C VAL A 36 -0.99 1.78 5.17
N GLU A 37 -1.54 0.60 5.44
CA GLU A 37 -2.59 0.41 6.44
C GLU A 37 -2.11 0.89 7.82
N VAL A 38 -1.04 0.29 8.33
CA VAL A 38 -0.46 0.60 9.65
C VAL A 38 -0.10 2.09 9.78
N ILE A 39 0.53 2.65 8.74
CA ILE A 39 0.92 4.06 8.73
C ILE A 39 -0.28 4.99 8.85
N THR A 40 -1.43 4.61 8.28
CA THR A 40 -2.60 5.49 8.29
C THR A 40 -3.62 5.22 9.39
N THR A 41 -3.58 4.05 10.05
CA THR A 41 -4.43 3.75 11.20
C THR A 41 -3.74 3.97 12.54
N ASP A 42 -2.44 3.67 12.63
CA ASP A 42 -1.75 3.50 13.91
C ASP A 42 -0.60 4.50 14.12
N CYS A 43 -0.19 5.25 13.08
CA CYS A 43 1.00 6.10 13.13
C CYS A 43 0.71 7.60 13.04
N TRP A 44 1.69 8.41 13.48
CA TRP A 44 1.55 9.86 13.48
C TRP A 44 1.70 10.47 12.07
N PRO A 45 0.83 11.42 11.67
CA PRO A 45 0.91 12.09 10.37
C PRO A 45 2.26 12.78 10.10
N ALA A 46 2.94 13.27 11.15
CA ALA A 46 4.23 13.94 11.02
C ALA A 46 5.36 13.03 10.49
N MET A 47 5.24 11.72 10.65
CA MET A 47 6.21 10.77 10.11
C MET A 47 6.15 10.68 8.58
N LEU A 48 4.96 10.75 8.01
CA LEU A 48 4.73 10.68 6.56
C LEU A 48 5.40 11.83 5.82
N THR A 49 5.30 13.03 6.41
CA THR A 49 5.85 14.25 5.81
C THR A 49 7.36 14.19 5.67
N SER A 50 8.05 13.43 6.53
CA SER A 50 9.51 13.23 6.47
C SER A 50 9.95 12.40 5.26
N LEU A 51 9.04 11.60 4.70
CA LEU A 51 9.27 10.84 3.47
C LEU A 51 8.77 11.54 2.20
N GLY A 52 8.15 12.72 2.35
CA GLY A 52 7.52 13.44 1.24
C GLY A 52 6.12 12.95 0.90
N PHE A 53 5.50 12.11 1.75
CA PHE A 53 4.11 11.69 1.58
C PHE A 53 3.15 12.68 2.25
N THR A 54 2.06 13.00 1.56
CA THR A 54 0.93 13.70 2.15
C THR A 54 -0.10 12.71 2.70
N SER A 55 -0.93 13.19 3.66
CA SER A 55 -2.03 12.38 4.21
C SER A 55 -3.02 11.93 3.13
N ASP A 56 -3.25 12.78 2.12
CA ASP A 56 -4.14 12.48 1.00
C ASP A 56 -3.58 11.34 0.13
N GLU A 57 -2.29 11.38 -0.22
CA GLU A 57 -1.64 10.29 -0.98
C GLU A 57 -1.75 8.95 -0.26
N THR A 58 -1.48 8.90 1.04
CA THR A 58 -1.64 7.66 1.83
C THR A 58 -3.09 7.21 1.98
N ASN A 59 -4.06 8.14 2.00
CA ASN A 59 -5.48 7.78 1.97
C ASN A 59 -5.89 7.15 0.64
N VAL A 60 -5.39 7.66 -0.48
CA VAL A 60 -5.61 7.06 -1.80
C VAL A 60 -5.00 5.66 -1.86
N LEU A 61 -3.75 5.51 -1.40
CA LEU A 61 -3.07 4.20 -1.35
C LEU A 61 -3.83 3.22 -0.43
N ARG A 62 -4.35 3.67 0.72
CA ARG A 62 -5.15 2.82 1.62
C ARG A 62 -6.45 2.36 0.96
N GLY A 63 -7.17 3.28 0.30
CA GLY A 63 -8.37 2.94 -0.46
C GLY A 63 -8.10 1.95 -1.60
N PHE A 64 -6.93 2.10 -2.25
CA PHE A 64 -6.46 1.10 -3.19
C PHE A 64 -6.24 -0.24 -2.48
N CYS A 65 -5.40 -0.33 -1.46
CA CYS A 65 -5.07 -1.57 -0.76
C CYS A 65 -6.25 -2.31 -0.12
N GLN A 66 -7.33 -1.61 0.25
CA GLN A 66 -8.55 -2.22 0.78
C GLN A 66 -9.48 -2.78 -0.31
N SER A 67 -9.22 -2.47 -1.59
CA SER A 67 -10.00 -3.02 -2.68
C SER A 67 -9.65 -4.49 -2.90
N PRO A 68 -10.65 -5.39 -3.10
CA PRO A 68 -10.42 -6.83 -3.23
C PRO A 68 -9.59 -7.23 -4.47
N ASN A 69 -9.34 -6.29 -5.39
CA ASN A 69 -8.51 -6.46 -6.58
C ASN A 69 -7.04 -6.06 -6.38
N SER A 70 -6.68 -5.50 -5.23
CA SER A 70 -5.37 -4.88 -4.98
C SER A 70 -4.34 -5.85 -4.43
N GLY A 71 -4.83 -7.00 -3.95
CA GLY A 71 -4.00 -8.17 -3.70
C GLY A 71 -3.78 -8.90 -5.01
N GLY A 72 -2.60 -8.71 -5.61
CA GLY A 72 -2.05 -9.66 -6.56
C GLY A 72 -1.80 -11.01 -5.87
N SER A 73 -2.86 -11.77 -5.63
CA SER A 73 -2.86 -13.21 -5.68
C SER A 73 -4.01 -13.56 -6.60
N SER A 74 -3.72 -13.68 -7.89
CA SER A 74 -4.57 -14.50 -8.75
C SER A 74 -4.64 -15.87 -8.09
N PRO A 75 -5.82 -16.37 -7.63
CA PRO A 75 -5.96 -17.80 -7.60
C PRO A 75 -5.95 -18.22 -9.07
N ALA A 76 -5.10 -19.18 -9.41
CA ALA A 76 -5.33 -19.95 -10.63
C ALA A 76 -6.82 -20.38 -10.66
N PRO A 77 -7.50 -20.42 -11.81
CA PRO A 77 -8.86 -20.94 -11.87
C PRO A 77 -8.78 -22.43 -11.55
N SER A 78 -9.05 -22.79 -10.30
CA SER A 78 -9.08 -24.17 -9.84
C SER A 78 -10.52 -24.52 -9.50
N SER A 79 -11.18 -24.98 -10.55
CA SER A 79 -12.17 -26.05 -10.54
C SER A 79 -13.51 -25.83 -9.84
N VAL A 80 -14.53 -25.72 -10.69
CA VAL A 80 -15.89 -26.25 -10.51
C VAL A 80 -15.90 -27.51 -9.62
N LYS A 81 -16.75 -27.49 -8.57
CA LYS A 81 -17.41 -28.67 -7.96
C LYS A 81 -18.40 -28.15 -6.91
N LEU A 82 -19.71 -28.45 -6.87
CA LEU A 82 -20.64 -29.28 -7.63
C LEU A 82 -21.99 -28.54 -7.58
#